data_AF-A0A960N0I1-F1
#
_entry.id   AF-A0A960N0I1-F1
#
_cell.length_a   1.000
_cell.length_b   1.000
_cell.length_c   1.000
_cell.angle_alpha   90.00
_cell.angle_beta   90.00
_cell.angle_gamma   90.00
#
_symmetry.space_group_name_H-M   'P 1'
#
loop_
_entity.id
_entity.type
_entity.pdbx_description
1 polymer ?
#
loop_
_entity_poly.entity_id
_entity_poly.type
_entity_poly.pdbx_seq_one_letter_code
_entity_poly.pdbx_strand_id
1 'polypeptide(L)'
;MKRVCIIGISGRLGRHLLHHCVKRGYQISGVCRPESVSKLETFRNRITLFPGMTNDPEVIREAVRDCDAVLTVLVPWGVRQYATGTAQAVLDHARPGARLVFSCGWHISRDGKDVYQRSFRLMLKVFGWVARVTRFADLRDQEEACRRVFASDTRWTVVRGSDLEEGDSQGLPLWSEHVGDPVLESNRTRRVDFALFMVEALDNDGLIQQAPAIVGRLTPSAQQFLAAAKEG
;
A
#
# COMPACT_ATOMS: atom_id res chain seq x y z
N MET A 1 19.66 1.41 12.99
CA MET A 1 18.20 1.54 13.28
C MET A 1 17.57 2.16 12.05
N LYS A 2 16.63 1.47 11.39
CA LYS A 2 16.04 1.91 10.11
C LYS A 2 15.07 3.08 10.32
N ARG A 3 15.15 4.10 9.47
CA ARG A 3 14.24 5.26 9.42
C ARG A 3 13.17 5.03 8.36
N VAL A 4 11.90 5.08 8.76
CA VAL A 4 10.75 4.79 7.87
C VAL A 4 9.77 5.94 7.92
N CYS A 5 9.45 6.51 6.76
CA CYS A 5 8.34 7.46 6.62
C CYS A 5 7.05 6.73 6.27
N ILE A 6 5.95 7.03 6.95
CA ILE A 6 4.61 6.51 6.64
C ILE A 6 3.74 7.66 6.11
N ILE A 7 3.38 7.60 4.83
CA ILE A 7 2.50 8.59 4.20
C ILE A 7 1.05 8.08 4.29
N GLY A 8 0.17 8.90 4.88
CA GLY A 8 -1.18 8.47 5.25
C GLY A 8 -1.25 7.74 6.59
N ILE A 9 -0.33 8.04 7.51
CA ILE A 9 -0.12 7.35 8.79
C ILE A 9 -1.37 7.31 9.69
N SER A 10 -2.26 8.30 9.61
CA SER A 10 -3.49 8.38 10.41
C SER A 10 -4.64 7.54 9.88
N GLY A 11 -4.52 7.00 8.65
CA GLY A 11 -5.54 6.17 8.03
C GLY A 11 -5.69 4.80 8.70
N ARG A 12 -6.73 4.03 8.33
CA ARG A 12 -6.93 2.67 8.86
C ARG A 12 -5.72 1.77 8.61
N LEU A 13 -5.24 1.71 7.36
CA LEU A 13 -4.05 0.95 7.01
C LEU A 13 -2.79 1.57 7.63
N GLY A 14 -2.66 2.90 7.57
CA GLY A 14 -1.53 3.66 8.13
C GLY A 14 -1.26 3.39 9.61
N ARG A 15 -2.32 3.28 10.43
CA ARG A 15 -2.17 2.93 11.85
C ARG A 15 -1.64 1.52 12.04
N HIS A 16 -2.07 0.53 11.25
CA HIS A 16 -1.48 -0.81 11.31
C HIS A 16 -0.01 -0.81 10.88
N LEU A 17 0.36 -0.04 9.84
CA LEU A 17 1.76 0.13 9.45
C LEU A 17 2.58 0.71 10.60
N LEU A 18 2.07 1.74 11.27
CA LEU A 18 2.69 2.35 12.45
C LEU A 18 2.90 1.32 13.56
N HIS A 19 1.87 0.54 13.91
CA HIS A 19 1.99 -0.52 14.93
C HIS A 19 3.09 -1.54 14.58
N HIS A 20 3.13 -2.03 13.34
CA HIS A 20 4.14 -2.99 12.89
C HIS A 20 5.55 -2.40 12.86
N CYS A 21 5.70 -1.12 12.47
CA CYS A 21 6.99 -0.44 12.46
C CYS A 21 7.51 -0.18 13.89
N VAL A 22 6.63 0.23 14.82
CA VAL A 22 6.99 0.41 16.24
C VAL A 22 7.45 -0.92 16.84
N LYS A 23 6.76 -2.03 16.53
CA LYS A 23 7.15 -3.36 17.00
C LYS A 23 8.53 -3.80 16.48
N ARG A 24 8.91 -3.36 15.28
CA ARG A 24 10.24 -3.60 14.69
C ARG A 24 11.33 -2.61 15.17
N GLY A 25 10.99 -1.66 16.04
CA GLY A 25 11.95 -0.69 16.59
C GLY A 25 12.44 0.35 15.58
N TYR A 26 11.65 0.64 14.53
CA TYR A 26 12.00 1.64 13.53
C TYR A 26 11.86 3.07 14.07
N GLN A 27 12.68 3.99 13.57
CA GLN A 27 12.45 5.43 13.73
C GLN A 27 11.40 5.84 12.70
N ILE A 28 10.33 6.50 13.14
CA ILE A 28 9.16 6.72 12.27
C ILE A 28 8.90 8.21 12.11
N SER A 29 8.88 8.66 10.86
CA SER A 29 8.21 9.89 10.46
C SER A 29 6.84 9.57 9.84
N GLY A 30 5.91 10.51 9.92
CA GLY A 30 4.56 10.30 9.41
C GLY A 30 3.93 11.55 8.82
N VAL A 31 3.29 11.40 7.66
CA VAL A 31 2.51 12.46 7.03
C VAL A 31 1.03 12.16 7.20
N CYS A 32 0.31 13.10 7.80
CA CYS A 32 -1.15 13.05 7.92
C CYS A 32 -1.75 14.45 7.79
N ARG A 33 -3.03 14.52 7.45
CA ARG A 33 -3.73 15.80 7.42
C ARG A 33 -3.77 16.44 8.81
N PRO A 34 -3.67 17.78 8.93
CA PRO A 34 -3.64 18.46 10.23
C PRO A 34 -4.76 18.05 11.19
N GLU A 35 -5.99 17.91 10.70
CA GLU A 35 -7.15 17.50 11.50
C GLU A 35 -7.10 16.04 11.98
N SER A 36 -6.14 15.25 11.50
CA SER A 36 -5.94 13.85 11.86
C SER A 36 -4.77 13.61 12.82
N VAL A 37 -4.06 14.66 13.25
CA VAL A 37 -2.93 14.54 14.20
C VAL A 37 -3.37 13.91 15.52
N SER A 38 -4.52 14.31 16.07
CA SER A 38 -5.05 13.78 17.34
C SER A 38 -5.29 12.27 17.34
N LYS A 39 -5.44 11.64 16.16
CA LYS A 39 -5.58 10.18 16.04
C LYS A 39 -4.30 9.41 16.38
N LEU A 40 -3.18 10.11 16.53
CA LEU A 40 -1.84 9.55 16.73
C LEU A 40 -1.25 9.93 18.10
N GLU A 41 -2.04 10.54 18.99
CA GLU A 41 -1.58 11.07 20.28
C GLU A 41 -0.87 10.01 21.12
N THR A 42 -1.36 8.77 21.12
CA THR A 42 -0.75 7.62 21.82
C THR A 42 0.70 7.34 21.38
N PHE A 43 1.09 7.79 20.19
CA PHE A 43 2.41 7.57 19.61
C PHE A 43 3.30 8.82 19.57
N ARG A 44 2.83 9.97 20.07
CA ARG A 44 3.50 11.28 19.91
C ARG A 44 4.98 11.30 20.32
N ASN A 45 5.35 10.51 21.34
CA ASN A 45 6.72 10.44 21.85
C ASN A 45 7.60 9.40 21.11
N ARG A 46 7.04 8.72 20.11
CA ARG A 46 7.69 7.65 19.33
C ARG A 46 7.80 7.97 17.84
N ILE A 47 7.16 9.05 17.38
CA ILE A 47 7.08 9.41 15.96
C ILE A 47 7.31 10.90 15.78
N THR A 48 7.82 11.28 14.60
CA THR A 48 7.83 12.68 14.14
C THR A 48 6.70 12.87 13.14
N LEU A 49 5.81 13.84 13.37
CA LEU A 49 4.68 14.11 12.48
C LEU A 49 4.96 15.34 11.62
N PHE A 50 4.55 15.23 10.35
CA PHE A 50 4.54 16.29 9.35
C PHE A 50 3.09 16.51 8.94
N PRO A 51 2.36 17.44 9.61
CA PRO A 51 0.97 17.73 9.29
C PRO A 51 0.87 18.40 7.92
N GLY A 52 0.13 17.82 6.99
CA GLY A 52 -0.02 18.34 5.64
C GLY A 52 -0.78 17.40 4.71
N MET A 53 -1.05 17.87 3.50
CA MET A 53 -1.64 17.03 2.45
C MET A 53 -0.56 16.10 1.88
N THR A 54 -0.90 14.85 1.55
CA THR A 54 0.12 13.90 1.06
C THR A 54 0.57 14.17 -0.37
N ASN A 55 -0.17 15.01 -1.10
CA ASN A 55 0.19 15.47 -2.44
C ASN A 55 0.89 16.85 -2.43
N ASP A 56 1.26 17.38 -1.26
CA ASP A 56 2.10 18.57 -1.12
C ASP A 56 3.58 18.13 -1.19
N PRO A 57 4.33 18.51 -2.23
CA PRO A 57 5.70 18.05 -2.41
C PRO A 57 6.65 18.53 -1.30
N GLU A 58 6.43 19.72 -0.73
CA GLU A 58 7.28 20.24 0.33
C GLU A 58 7.09 19.47 1.64
N VAL A 59 5.85 19.11 1.97
CA VAL A 59 5.55 18.25 3.12
C VAL A 59 6.20 16.89 2.96
N ILE A 60 6.12 16.30 1.75
CA ILE A 60 6.77 15.01 1.47
C ILE A 60 8.30 15.16 1.55
N ARG A 61 8.88 16.19 0.94
CA ARG A 61 10.33 16.46 0.94
C ARG A 61 10.89 16.53 2.36
N GLU A 62 10.24 17.25 3.27
CA GLU A 62 10.64 17.31 4.67
C GLU A 62 10.50 15.94 5.37
N ALA A 63 9.38 15.25 5.14
CA ALA A 63 9.07 14.00 5.85
C ALA A 63 9.98 12.81 5.47
N VAL A 64 10.45 12.78 4.21
CA VAL A 64 11.26 11.66 3.68
C VAL A 64 12.77 11.90 3.69
N ARG A 65 13.23 13.14 3.97
CA ARG A 65 14.63 13.58 3.80
C ARG A 65 15.69 12.58 4.26
N ASP A 66 15.54 12.02 5.46
CA ASP A 66 16.52 11.11 6.07
C ASP A 66 16.00 9.67 6.23
N CYS A 67 14.99 9.28 5.45
CA CYS A 67 14.40 7.96 5.56
C CYS A 67 15.11 6.93 4.68
N ASP A 68 15.35 5.74 5.25
CA ASP A 68 15.86 4.58 4.51
C ASP A 68 14.74 3.90 3.71
N ALA A 69 13.48 4.10 4.13
CA ALA A 69 12.31 3.57 3.45
C ALA A 69 11.07 4.46 3.58
N VAL A 70 10.15 4.32 2.62
CA VAL A 70 8.86 5.01 2.62
C VAL A 70 7.73 4.01 2.39
N LEU A 71 6.75 4.01 3.30
CA LEU A 71 5.50 3.27 3.20
C LEU A 71 4.38 4.24 2.80
N THR A 72 3.88 4.12 1.58
CA THR A 72 2.90 5.04 1.01
C THR A 72 1.53 4.39 0.88
N VAL A 73 0.56 4.87 1.66
CA VAL A 73 -0.84 4.48 1.50
C VAL A 73 -1.45 5.32 0.38
N LEU A 74 -1.34 4.87 -0.88
CA LEU A 74 -1.95 5.57 -2.02
C LEU A 74 -3.47 5.46 -1.95
N VAL A 75 -4.12 6.60 -1.73
CA VAL A 75 -5.57 6.75 -1.81
C VAL A 75 -5.90 7.68 -2.97
N PRO A 76 -6.79 7.30 -3.90
CA PRO A 76 -7.21 8.19 -4.98
C PRO A 76 -8.28 9.16 -4.50
N TRP A 77 -8.04 9.91 -3.42
CA TRP A 77 -9.08 10.75 -2.81
C TRP A 77 -9.37 12.00 -3.65
N GLY A 78 -10.65 12.23 -3.93
CA GLY A 78 -11.07 13.36 -4.75
C GLY A 78 -10.73 13.21 -6.23
N VAL A 79 -10.76 14.34 -6.94
CA VAL A 79 -10.39 14.44 -8.37
C VAL A 79 -9.40 15.59 -8.52
N ARG A 80 -8.23 15.46 -7.88
CA ARG A 80 -7.19 16.49 -7.80
C ARG A 80 -5.77 15.90 -7.95
N GLN A 81 -5.64 14.81 -8.70
CA GLN A 81 -4.39 14.07 -8.85
C GLN A 81 -3.71 13.75 -7.51
N TYR A 82 -4.50 13.31 -6.54
CA TYR A 82 -4.04 13.16 -5.17
C TYR A 82 -3.07 11.98 -5.04
N ALA A 83 -3.41 10.83 -5.63
CA ALA A 83 -2.53 9.66 -5.66
C ALA A 83 -1.31 9.91 -6.56
N THR A 84 -1.51 10.49 -7.75
CA THR A 84 -0.41 10.80 -8.68
C THR A 84 0.58 11.78 -8.07
N GLY A 85 0.10 12.89 -7.48
CA GLY A 85 0.94 13.88 -6.82
C GLY A 85 1.68 13.31 -5.62
N THR A 86 1.02 12.47 -4.81
CA THR A 86 1.68 11.78 -3.69
C THR A 86 2.79 10.85 -4.19
N ALA A 87 2.52 10.02 -5.19
CA ALA A 87 3.52 9.11 -5.75
C ALA A 87 4.70 9.88 -6.36
N GLN A 88 4.42 10.92 -7.15
CA GLN A 88 5.46 11.75 -7.76
C GLN A 88 6.35 12.42 -6.71
N ALA A 89 5.77 13.03 -5.68
CA ALA A 89 6.54 13.68 -4.61
C ALA A 89 7.45 12.68 -3.87
N VAL A 90 7.00 11.44 -3.67
CA VAL A 90 7.84 10.39 -3.07
C VAL A 90 8.98 10.01 -4.00
N LEU A 91 8.71 9.82 -5.30
CA LEU A 91 9.74 9.48 -6.28
C LEU A 91 10.79 10.59 -6.41
N ASP A 92 10.37 11.86 -6.37
CA ASP A 92 11.25 13.01 -6.56
C ASP A 92 12.11 13.33 -5.33
N HIS A 93 11.60 13.07 -4.12
CA HIS A 93 12.23 13.54 -2.88
C HIS A 93 12.76 12.44 -1.97
N ALA A 94 12.36 11.17 -2.15
CA ALA A 94 12.96 10.09 -1.39
C ALA A 94 14.45 9.97 -1.71
N ARG A 95 15.25 9.63 -0.69
CA ARG A 95 16.70 9.46 -0.87
C ARG A 95 16.99 8.42 -1.96
N PRO A 96 17.99 8.65 -2.82
CA PRO A 96 18.46 7.61 -3.75
C PRO A 96 18.78 6.30 -3.03
N GLY A 97 18.24 5.19 -3.54
CA GLY A 97 18.38 3.86 -2.94
C GLY A 97 17.43 3.56 -1.78
N ALA A 98 16.57 4.51 -1.35
CA ALA A 98 15.54 4.23 -0.36
C ALA A 98 14.56 3.16 -0.86
N ARG A 99 14.06 2.35 0.07
CA ARG A 99 13.06 1.31 -0.21
C ARG A 99 11.67 1.94 -0.27
N LEU A 100 11.00 1.90 -1.41
CA LEU A 100 9.68 2.54 -1.59
C LEU A 100 8.60 1.46 -1.69
N VAL A 101 7.59 1.47 -0.82
CA VAL A 101 6.50 0.51 -0.87
C VAL A 101 5.16 1.23 -0.91
N PHE A 102 4.36 0.94 -1.93
CA PHE A 102 3.08 1.58 -2.18
C PHE A 102 1.94 0.57 -2.03
N SER A 103 0.83 0.98 -1.43
CA SER A 103 -0.40 0.19 -1.42
C SER A 103 -1.29 0.52 -2.62
N CYS A 104 -1.91 -0.46 -3.25
CA CYS A 104 -3.08 -0.23 -4.10
C CYS A 104 -4.04 -1.42 -4.04
N GLY A 105 -5.12 -1.39 -4.83
CA GLY A 105 -6.05 -2.51 -4.96
C GLY A 105 -5.69 -3.42 -6.12
N TRP A 106 -6.29 -4.61 -6.16
CA TRP A 106 -6.14 -5.57 -7.26
C TRP A 106 -6.47 -5.04 -8.65
N HIS A 107 -7.23 -3.95 -8.78
CA HIS A 107 -7.52 -3.34 -10.09
C HIS A 107 -6.28 -2.82 -10.83
N ILE A 108 -5.16 -2.61 -10.12
CA ILE A 108 -3.90 -2.20 -10.73
C ILE A 108 -3.20 -3.41 -11.35
N SER A 109 -2.96 -3.34 -12.66
CA SER A 109 -2.19 -4.31 -13.41
C SER A 109 -0.83 -3.76 -13.80
N ARG A 110 0.22 -4.56 -13.64
CA ARG A 110 1.58 -4.19 -14.05
C ARG A 110 1.81 -4.43 -15.54
N ASP A 111 1.44 -5.61 -16.03
CA ASP A 111 1.79 -6.11 -17.37
C ASP A 111 0.55 -6.49 -18.22
N GLY A 112 -0.66 -6.24 -17.70
CA GLY A 112 -1.92 -6.53 -18.39
C GLY A 112 -2.32 -8.01 -18.38
N LYS A 113 -1.59 -8.89 -17.67
CA LYS A 113 -1.88 -10.34 -17.64
C LYS A 113 -2.88 -10.76 -16.57
N ASP A 114 -3.31 -9.84 -15.72
CA ASP A 114 -4.31 -10.13 -14.68
C ASP A 114 -5.67 -10.55 -15.27
N VAL A 115 -6.24 -11.62 -14.73
CA VAL A 115 -7.53 -12.18 -15.10
C VAL A 115 -8.55 -11.93 -14.00
N TYR A 116 -9.42 -10.94 -14.23
CA TYR A 116 -10.52 -10.62 -13.32
C TYR A 116 -11.83 -11.31 -13.70
N GLN A 117 -12.55 -11.84 -12.70
CA GLN A 117 -13.93 -12.30 -12.86
C GLN A 117 -14.83 -11.16 -13.37
N ARG A 118 -15.86 -11.50 -14.17
CA ARG A 118 -16.78 -10.51 -14.77
C ARG A 118 -17.51 -9.66 -13.72
N SER A 119 -17.90 -10.28 -12.61
CA SER A 119 -18.52 -9.63 -11.45
C SER A 119 -17.62 -8.53 -10.87
N PHE A 120 -16.33 -8.83 -10.68
CA PHE A 120 -15.33 -7.88 -10.19
C PHE A 120 -15.13 -6.71 -11.17
N ARG A 121 -15.00 -6.99 -12.47
CA ARG A 121 -14.89 -5.94 -13.50
C ARG A 121 -16.11 -5.02 -13.52
N LEU A 122 -17.31 -5.58 -13.34
CA LEU A 122 -18.56 -4.81 -13.29
C LEU A 122 -18.63 -3.94 -12.03
N MET A 123 -18.30 -4.51 -10.86
CA MET A 123 -18.27 -3.80 -9.58
C MET A 123 -17.26 -2.63 -9.62
N LEU A 124 -16.05 -2.84 -10.12
CA LEU A 124 -15.07 -1.77 -10.27
C LEU A 124 -15.53 -0.66 -11.21
N LYS A 125 -16.16 -1.01 -12.34
CA LYS A 125 -16.69 -0.01 -13.27
C LYS A 125 -17.78 0.83 -12.62
N VAL A 126 -18.71 0.19 -11.90
CA VAL A 126 -19.79 0.89 -11.19
C VAL A 126 -19.23 1.73 -10.06
N PHE A 127 -18.38 1.17 -9.19
CA PHE A 127 -17.78 1.89 -8.07
C PHE A 127 -16.90 3.05 -8.55
N GLY A 128 -16.03 2.83 -9.53
CA GLY A 128 -15.18 3.86 -10.11
C GLY A 128 -15.98 4.99 -10.75
N TRP A 129 -17.06 4.66 -11.46
CA TRP A 129 -17.95 5.67 -12.04
C TRP A 129 -18.68 6.47 -10.96
N VAL A 130 -19.30 5.81 -9.97
CA VAL A 130 -20.00 6.45 -8.86
C VAL A 130 -19.05 7.33 -8.03
N ALA A 131 -17.87 6.81 -7.69
CA ALA A 131 -16.89 7.54 -6.90
C ALA A 131 -16.35 8.77 -7.64
N ARG A 132 -16.22 8.70 -8.97
CA ARG A 132 -15.80 9.84 -9.79
C ARG A 132 -16.90 10.89 -9.94
N VAL A 133 -18.14 10.48 -10.21
CA VAL A 133 -19.29 11.40 -10.33
C VAL A 133 -19.54 12.13 -9.01
N THR A 134 -19.41 11.42 -7.88
CA THR A 134 -19.50 12.01 -6.53
C THR A 134 -18.23 12.77 -6.12
N ARG A 135 -17.20 12.81 -6.99
CA ARG A 135 -15.87 13.40 -6.74
C ARG A 135 -15.22 12.88 -5.45
N PHE A 136 -15.55 11.67 -5.04
CA PHE A 136 -15.04 11.02 -3.85
C PHE A 136 -13.70 10.32 -4.11
N ALA A 137 -13.56 9.68 -5.29
CA ALA A 137 -12.32 9.08 -5.71
C ALA A 137 -12.13 9.02 -7.24
N ASP A 138 -10.88 8.93 -7.70
CA ASP A 138 -10.52 8.76 -9.10
C ASP A 138 -9.59 7.55 -9.31
N LEU A 139 -10.14 6.39 -9.68
CA LEU A 139 -9.33 5.18 -9.90
C LEU A 139 -8.27 5.38 -10.99
N ARG A 140 -8.53 6.24 -11.98
CA ARG A 140 -7.55 6.58 -13.04
C ARG A 140 -6.34 7.32 -12.48
N ASP A 141 -6.53 8.07 -11.38
CA ASP A 141 -5.43 8.73 -10.68
C ASP A 141 -4.53 7.70 -9.96
N GLN A 142 -5.10 6.62 -9.42
CA GLN A 142 -4.29 5.54 -8.85
C GLN A 142 -3.57 4.73 -9.93
N GLU A 143 -4.19 4.51 -11.09
CA GLU A 143 -3.56 3.89 -12.27
C GLU A 143 -2.37 4.73 -12.76
N GLU A 144 -2.55 6.04 -12.93
CA GLU A 144 -1.46 6.94 -13.35
C GLU A 144 -0.33 7.01 -12.31
N ALA A 145 -0.66 7.07 -11.02
CA ALA A 145 0.33 7.00 -9.94
C ALA A 145 1.17 5.71 -10.04
N CYS A 146 0.52 4.56 -10.19
CA CYS A 146 1.20 3.28 -10.31
C CYS A 146 2.03 3.18 -11.59
N ARG A 147 1.54 3.72 -12.72
CA ARG A 147 2.28 3.78 -13.98
C ARG A 147 3.61 4.53 -13.82
N ARG A 148 3.62 5.65 -13.09
CA ARG A 148 4.84 6.41 -12.80
C ARG A 148 5.80 5.64 -11.90
N VAL A 149 5.27 4.97 -10.86
CA VAL A 149 6.09 4.10 -10.01
C VAL A 149 6.73 2.98 -10.83
N PHE A 150 5.95 2.28 -11.66
CA PHE A 150 6.44 1.18 -12.51
C PHE A 150 7.51 1.62 -13.51
N ALA A 151 7.41 2.84 -14.03
CA ALA A 151 8.38 3.40 -14.97
C ALA A 151 9.68 3.91 -14.29
N SER A 152 9.70 4.03 -12.97
CA SER A 152 10.88 4.50 -12.23
C SER A 152 11.93 3.40 -12.03
N ASP A 153 13.19 3.81 -11.96
CA ASP A 153 14.35 2.98 -11.62
C ASP A 153 14.55 2.79 -10.10
N THR A 154 13.63 3.35 -9.29
CA THR A 154 13.68 3.26 -7.84
C THR A 154 13.47 1.82 -7.34
N ARG A 155 13.83 1.57 -6.07
CA ARG A 155 13.65 0.27 -5.40
C ARG A 155 12.21 0.07 -4.91
N TRP A 156 11.24 0.19 -5.81
CA TRP A 156 9.82 0.17 -5.47
C TRP A 156 9.25 -1.24 -5.26
N THR A 157 8.14 -1.33 -4.53
CA THR A 157 7.22 -2.47 -4.49
C THR A 157 5.79 -1.92 -4.45
N VAL A 158 4.90 -2.43 -5.29
CA VAL A 158 3.48 -2.03 -5.28
C VAL A 158 2.63 -3.20 -4.80
N VAL A 159 2.25 -3.17 -3.52
CA VAL A 159 1.49 -4.26 -2.90
C VAL A 159 0.01 -4.06 -3.22
N ARG A 160 -0.57 -5.02 -3.96
CA ARG A 160 -1.95 -4.99 -4.44
C ARG A 160 -2.84 -5.81 -3.50
N GLY A 161 -3.67 -5.11 -2.74
CA GLY A 161 -4.60 -5.71 -1.78
C GLY A 161 -5.87 -6.25 -2.42
N SER A 162 -6.32 -7.40 -1.93
CA SER A 162 -7.66 -7.95 -2.13
C SER A 162 -8.71 -7.15 -1.35
N ASP A 163 -9.96 -7.64 -1.27
CA ASP A 163 -10.93 -7.06 -0.36
C ASP A 163 -10.42 -7.11 1.10
N LEU A 164 -10.55 -6.00 1.81
CA LEU A 164 -9.96 -5.81 3.13
C LEU A 164 -11.00 -5.95 4.23
N GLU A 165 -10.76 -6.91 5.13
CA GLU A 165 -11.54 -7.12 6.33
C GLU A 165 -10.81 -6.54 7.56
N GLU A 166 -11.56 -6.00 8.52
CA GLU A 166 -11.01 -5.76 9.86
C GLU A 166 -10.96 -7.09 10.64
N GLY A 167 -10.18 -7.15 11.72
CA GLY A 167 -10.05 -8.33 12.57
C GLY A 167 -8.60 -8.62 12.95
N ASP A 168 -8.42 -9.65 13.77
CA ASP A 168 -7.10 -10.07 14.24
C ASP A 168 -6.21 -10.56 13.10
N SER A 169 -4.90 -10.42 13.33
CA SER A 169 -3.88 -10.88 12.39
C SER A 169 -3.96 -12.40 12.22
N GLN A 170 -4.02 -12.82 10.97
CA GLN A 170 -3.92 -14.20 10.53
C GLN A 170 -2.48 -14.57 10.12
N GLY A 171 -1.58 -13.59 10.12
CA GLY A 171 -0.16 -13.69 9.79
C GLY A 171 0.16 -13.25 8.36
N LEU A 172 1.41 -13.43 7.94
CA LEU A 172 1.90 -12.91 6.65
C LEU A 172 1.08 -13.47 5.47
N PRO A 173 0.46 -12.60 4.64
CA PRO A 173 -0.27 -12.99 3.44
C PRO A 173 0.58 -13.79 2.44
N LEU A 174 -0.09 -14.65 1.66
CA LEU A 174 0.50 -15.20 0.44
C LEU A 174 0.36 -14.19 -0.71
N TRP A 175 1.13 -14.36 -1.77
CA TRP A 175 1.05 -13.50 -2.94
C TRP A 175 1.34 -14.27 -4.22
N SER A 176 0.84 -13.72 -5.34
CA SER A 176 1.24 -14.10 -6.69
C SER A 176 1.41 -12.88 -7.58
N GLU A 177 2.05 -13.05 -8.74
CA GLU A 177 2.28 -11.96 -9.69
C GLU A 177 1.02 -11.57 -10.45
N HIS A 178 0.06 -12.48 -10.67
CA HIS A 178 -1.12 -12.18 -11.48
C HIS A 178 -2.40 -12.47 -10.70
N VAL A 179 -3.26 -11.45 -10.56
CA VAL A 179 -4.64 -11.64 -10.13
C VAL A 179 -5.31 -12.60 -11.11
N GLY A 180 -5.96 -13.64 -10.60
CA GLY A 180 -6.48 -14.75 -11.41
C GLY A 180 -5.76 -16.07 -11.14
N ASP A 181 -4.57 -16.04 -10.55
CA ASP A 181 -3.90 -17.25 -10.09
C ASP A 181 -4.72 -17.97 -9.00
N PRO A 182 -4.76 -19.32 -8.98
CA PRO A 182 -5.62 -20.07 -8.07
C PRO A 182 -5.41 -19.74 -6.59
N VAL A 183 -4.17 -19.45 -6.19
CA VAL A 183 -3.85 -19.06 -4.79
C VAL A 183 -4.59 -17.79 -4.36
N LEU A 184 -4.95 -16.91 -5.29
CA LEU A 184 -5.63 -15.65 -5.03
C LEU A 184 -7.16 -15.75 -5.11
N GLU A 185 -7.75 -16.92 -5.40
CA GLU A 185 -9.19 -17.03 -5.70
C GLU A 185 -10.11 -16.44 -4.61
N SER A 186 -9.72 -16.54 -3.33
CA SER A 186 -10.60 -16.15 -2.22
C SER A 186 -10.78 -14.63 -2.03
N ASN A 187 -10.01 -13.77 -2.71
CA ASN A 187 -10.14 -12.30 -2.69
C ASN A 187 -10.42 -11.67 -1.31
N ARG A 188 -9.66 -12.03 -0.28
CA ARG A 188 -9.82 -11.41 1.05
C ARG A 188 -8.53 -11.42 1.85
N THR A 189 -8.30 -10.35 2.60
CA THR A 189 -7.11 -10.16 3.44
C THR A 189 -7.47 -9.32 4.67
N ARG A 190 -6.91 -9.63 5.84
CA ARG A 190 -7.03 -8.76 7.01
C ARG A 190 -6.23 -7.49 6.78
N ARG A 191 -6.80 -6.32 7.09
CA ARG A 191 -6.11 -5.03 6.93
C ARG A 191 -4.79 -4.96 7.72
N VAL A 192 -4.76 -5.57 8.90
CA VAL A 192 -3.54 -5.69 9.72
C VAL A 192 -2.45 -6.53 9.03
N ASP A 193 -2.83 -7.53 8.25
CA ASP A 193 -1.89 -8.40 7.53
C ASP A 193 -1.45 -7.81 6.19
N PHE A 194 -2.30 -6.99 5.55
CA PHE A 194 -1.86 -6.14 4.45
C PHE A 194 -0.74 -5.20 4.93
N ALA A 195 -0.95 -4.52 6.06
CA ALA A 195 0.10 -3.70 6.65
C ALA A 195 1.34 -4.53 7.01
N LEU A 196 1.17 -5.74 7.55
CA LEU A 196 2.29 -6.64 7.85
C LEU A 196 3.12 -6.94 6.59
N PHE A 197 2.46 -7.27 5.47
CA PHE A 197 3.13 -7.56 4.20
C PHE A 197 3.90 -6.35 3.67
N MET A 198 3.31 -5.15 3.72
CA MET A 198 3.99 -3.93 3.30
C MET A 198 5.25 -3.65 4.14
N VAL A 199 5.20 -3.88 5.45
CA VAL A 199 6.37 -3.72 6.31
C VAL A 199 7.41 -4.82 6.05
N GLU A 200 6.99 -6.05 5.75
CA GLU A 200 7.89 -7.13 5.37
C GLU A 200 8.62 -6.86 4.04
N ALA A 201 7.95 -6.20 3.08
CA ALA A 201 8.55 -5.80 1.82
C ALA A 201 9.72 -4.80 1.99
N LEU A 202 9.83 -4.14 3.15
CA LEU A 202 10.96 -3.25 3.45
C LEU A 202 12.31 -3.98 3.57
N ASP A 203 12.28 -5.29 3.82
CA ASP A 203 13.46 -6.12 4.09
C ASP A 203 13.60 -7.28 3.09
N ASN A 204 12.65 -7.43 2.16
CA ASN A 204 12.66 -8.47 1.14
C ASN A 204 13.07 -7.89 -0.23
N ASP A 205 14.34 -8.08 -0.59
CA ASP A 205 14.90 -7.64 -1.87
C ASP A 205 14.29 -8.36 -3.09
N GLY A 206 13.73 -9.57 -2.90
CA GLY A 206 13.00 -10.28 -3.95
C GLY A 206 11.73 -9.58 -4.40
N LEU A 207 11.23 -8.60 -3.63
CA LEU A 207 10.07 -7.79 -4.00
C LEU A 207 10.45 -6.47 -4.70
N ILE A 208 11.74 -6.21 -4.95
CA ILE A 208 12.15 -5.01 -5.69
C ILE A 208 11.60 -5.06 -7.12
N GLN A 209 10.97 -3.96 -7.52
CA GLN A 209 10.27 -3.79 -8.79
C GLN A 209 9.25 -4.91 -9.05
N GLN A 210 8.58 -5.36 -7.99
CA GLN A 210 7.47 -6.30 -8.04
C GLN A 210 6.15 -5.64 -7.65
N ALA A 211 5.06 -6.14 -8.24
CA ALA A 211 3.70 -5.72 -7.92
C ALA A 211 2.89 -6.89 -7.34
N PRO A 212 3.24 -7.42 -6.15
CA PRO A 212 2.60 -8.62 -5.61
C PRO A 212 1.09 -8.40 -5.36
N ALA A 213 0.25 -9.28 -5.89
CA ALA A 213 -1.16 -9.36 -5.49
C ALA A 213 -1.26 -10.32 -4.29
N ILE A 214 -1.81 -9.82 -3.18
CA ILE A 214 -1.81 -10.55 -1.90
C ILE A 214 -3.18 -11.13 -1.56
N VAL A 215 -3.17 -12.22 -0.80
CA VAL A 215 -4.35 -12.88 -0.22
C VAL A 215 -4.05 -13.33 1.21
N GLY A 216 -5.05 -13.26 2.09
CA GLY A 216 -4.93 -13.72 3.47
C GLY A 216 -4.47 -15.18 3.53
N ARG A 217 -3.46 -15.50 4.33
CA ARG A 217 -2.88 -16.85 4.37
C ARG A 217 -3.82 -17.95 4.85
N LEU A 218 -4.87 -17.61 5.60
CA LEU A 218 -5.86 -18.56 6.11
C LEU A 218 -7.11 -18.67 5.22
N THR A 219 -7.09 -18.09 4.02
CA THR A 219 -8.20 -18.28 3.08
C THR A 219 -8.21 -19.70 2.52
N PRO A 220 -9.37 -20.22 2.07
CA PRO A 220 -9.45 -21.54 1.46
C PRO A 220 -8.45 -21.75 0.31
N SER A 221 -8.35 -20.79 -0.62
CA SER A 221 -7.40 -20.85 -1.75
C SER A 221 -5.94 -20.90 -1.30
N ALA A 222 -5.57 -20.08 -0.31
CA ALA A 222 -4.22 -20.08 0.27
C ALA A 222 -3.89 -21.41 0.95
N GLN A 223 -4.84 -21.98 1.70
CA GLN A 223 -4.63 -23.26 2.41
C GLN A 223 -4.52 -24.43 1.42
N GLN A 224 -5.35 -24.45 0.37
CA GLN A 224 -5.26 -25.46 -0.69
C GLN A 224 -3.91 -25.39 -1.42
N PHE A 225 -3.47 -24.19 -1.78
CA PHE A 225 -2.16 -23.98 -2.41
C PHE A 225 -1.00 -24.48 -1.53
N LEU A 226 -1.03 -24.16 -0.23
CA LEU A 226 -0.02 -24.62 0.72
C LEU A 226 -0.06 -26.12 0.97
N ALA A 227 -1.22 -26.77 0.88
CA ALA A 227 -1.34 -28.22 0.99
C ALA A 227 -0.74 -28.91 -0.24
N ALA A 228 -1.10 -28.45 -1.44
CA ALA A 228 -0.55 -28.99 -2.69
C ALA A 228 0.98 -28.84 -2.78
N ALA A 229 1.54 -27.73 -2.30
CA ALA A 229 2.99 -27.51 -2.26
C ALA A 229 3.75 -28.41 -1.28
N LYS A 230 3.08 -29.10 -0.37
CA LYS A 230 3.71 -30.07 0.55
C LYS A 230 3.68 -31.50 0.01
N GLU A 231 2.86 -31.77 -1.00
CA GLU A 231 2.65 -33.10 -1.58
C GLU A 231 3.54 -33.35 -2.81
N GLY A 232 4.15 -32.31 -3.38
CA GLY A 232 5.10 -32.38 -4.50
C GLY A 232 6.54 -32.11 -4.09
#